data_AF-A0A7J6SSR9-F1
#
_entry.id   AF-A0A7J6SSR9-F1
#
_cell.length_a   1.000
_cell.length_b   1.000
_cell.length_c   1.000
_cell.angle_alpha   90.00
_cell.angle_beta   90.00
_cell.angle_gamma   90.00
#
_symmetry.space_group_name_H-M   'P 1'
#
loop_
_entity.id
_entity.type
_entity.pdbx_description
1 polymer ?
#
loop_
_entity_poly.entity_id
_entity_poly.type
_entity_poly.pdbx_seq_one_letter_code
_entity_poly.pdbx_strand_id
1 'polypeptide(L)'
;MVKRMKAGKKGSSAHYITRAQALKRLQLSLQEFRRLCILKGVYPREPKRKLQGADKTYYHIKDITFLMQDPLVSTSYSTQAYLKKHRRMMARKDYKRGRTLEKFHKPKQDLSHLIKERYPTFDAALRDLDDCVASLAMFAHLPADQVKRIKPEQVAEARRLYDEFLFYVIHTGRLTKVFASIKGYYFEAQLPYGAVVCWLQPHNFAPRFPAEVDMNVLNTFGEWYRTLLRFVNFKLFKEVGWRYPPTHAAMSDERADTSSTSLATIKVDKAPKTMDVDGDETKKGIFKGLVFWVSREVALAPIYTVLVAGGAEVKWLKENMNDEDITHCVVDRPMLPDGFDETSDRDVVQPQWVLDSFNEGILLPVAEYGLGKALPPHLSPFVDDSGEGYVPDRRKVLDDMVSSMAGKKNASGLLKATADAMNMTDEVDDRLAERDYLREMKAEMRHKEAAERINEAEQKAEREKEVAKRAEEKAQEKMELQKSMLSKKHAKLLSRIEFGKASRDQKAAKLTQKKKEAKAKAGK
;
A
#
# COMPACT_ATOMS: atom_id res chain seq x y z
N MET A 1 -25.57 36.38 42.53
CA MET A 1 -24.10 36.34 42.37
C MET A 1 -23.70 35.01 41.73
N VAL A 2 -23.37 34.96 40.44
CA VAL A 2 -23.00 33.71 39.76
C VAL A 2 -21.55 33.35 40.15
N LYS A 3 -21.34 32.18 40.75
CA LYS A 3 -20.01 31.69 41.16
C LYS A 3 -19.04 31.75 39.97
N ARG A 4 -17.92 32.46 40.14
CA ARG A 4 -16.83 32.54 39.15
C ARG A 4 -16.43 31.12 38.71
N MET A 5 -16.66 30.80 37.44
CA MET A 5 -16.42 29.45 36.93
C MET A 5 -14.92 29.16 36.84
N LYS A 6 -14.50 27.98 37.31
CA LYS A 6 -13.12 27.52 37.18
C LYS A 6 -12.74 27.40 35.69
N ALA A 7 -11.53 27.85 35.35
CA ALA A 7 -10.99 27.73 34.00
C ALA A 7 -11.04 26.26 33.52
N GLY A 8 -11.48 26.06 32.27
CA GLY A 8 -11.61 24.73 31.66
C GLY A 8 -12.93 23.98 31.94
N LYS A 9 -13.87 24.53 32.70
CA LYS A 9 -15.21 23.93 32.92
C LYS A 9 -16.25 24.22 31.83
N LYS A 10 -16.03 25.24 30.98
CA LYS A 10 -16.88 25.59 29.83
C LYS A 10 -16.01 25.98 28.63
N GLY A 11 -16.56 25.82 27.43
CA GLY A 11 -15.92 26.15 26.15
C GLY A 11 -15.33 24.95 25.42
N SER A 12 -14.82 25.18 24.21
CA SER A 12 -14.32 24.11 23.31
C SER A 12 -13.24 23.24 23.95
N SER A 13 -12.37 23.82 24.78
CA SER A 13 -11.31 23.10 25.49
C SER A 13 -11.82 22.13 26.57
N ALA A 14 -13.06 22.30 27.04
CA ALA A 14 -13.67 21.41 28.04
C ALA A 14 -14.11 20.06 27.45
N HIS A 15 -14.19 19.95 26.12
CA HIS A 15 -14.53 18.70 25.43
C HIS A 15 -13.36 17.75 25.25
N TYR A 16 -12.15 18.16 25.66
CA TYR A 16 -10.93 17.40 25.47
C TYR A 16 -10.33 16.96 26.81
N ILE A 17 -9.73 15.78 26.80
CA ILE A 17 -9.07 15.16 27.93
C ILE A 17 -7.68 14.71 27.50
N THR A 18 -6.68 14.81 28.38
CA THR A 18 -5.33 14.34 28.06
C THR A 18 -5.24 12.82 28.08
N ARG A 19 -4.30 12.23 27.34
CA ARG A 19 -4.04 10.78 27.35
C ARG A 19 -3.92 10.20 28.76
N ALA A 20 -3.19 10.86 29.66
CA ALA A 20 -3.00 10.40 31.03
C ALA A 20 -4.33 10.37 31.82
N GLN A 21 -5.19 11.35 31.61
CA GLN A 21 -6.51 11.40 32.24
C GLN A 21 -7.47 10.36 31.63
N ALA A 22 -7.39 10.11 30.32
CA ALA A 22 -8.16 9.05 29.65
C ALA A 22 -7.79 7.67 30.19
N LEU A 23 -6.49 7.37 30.34
CA LEU A 23 -5.99 6.13 30.95
C LEU A 23 -6.51 5.96 32.38
N LYS A 24 -6.49 7.03 33.18
CA LYS A 24 -6.99 6.99 34.57
C LYS A 24 -8.49 6.72 34.63
N ARG A 25 -9.28 7.24 33.68
CA ARG A 25 -10.72 6.99 33.61
C ARG A 25 -11.05 5.57 33.17
N LEU A 26 -10.34 5.06 32.17
CA LEU A 26 -10.56 3.71 31.64
C LEU A 26 -9.87 2.63 32.48
N GLN A 27 -8.98 2.96 33.42
CA GLN A 27 -8.24 1.97 34.24
C GLN A 27 -7.48 0.93 33.42
N LEU A 28 -6.99 1.31 32.23
CA LEU A 28 -6.27 0.44 31.31
C LEU A 28 -4.78 0.77 31.25
N SER A 29 -3.98 -0.21 30.84
CA SER A 29 -2.59 0.03 30.50
C SER A 29 -2.46 0.89 29.23
N LEU A 30 -1.32 1.56 29.04
CA LEU A 30 -1.07 2.34 27.82
C LEU A 30 -1.15 1.47 26.55
N GLN A 31 -0.69 0.22 26.61
CA GLN A 31 -0.70 -0.70 25.48
C GLN A 31 -2.13 -1.10 25.09
N GLU A 32 -2.97 -1.47 26.06
CA GLU A 32 -4.38 -1.82 25.79
C GLU A 32 -5.18 -0.60 25.35
N PHE A 33 -4.94 0.57 25.95
CA PHE A 33 -5.58 1.80 25.52
C PHE A 33 -5.27 2.12 24.06
N ARG A 34 -4.00 2.03 23.64
CA ARG A 34 -3.61 2.20 22.22
C ARG A 34 -4.31 1.17 21.34
N ARG A 35 -4.34 -0.10 21.76
CA ARG A 35 -5.02 -1.18 21.03
C ARG A 35 -6.50 -0.87 20.81
N LEU A 36 -7.22 -0.50 21.85
CA LEU A 36 -8.64 -0.14 21.76
C LEU A 36 -8.88 1.09 20.90
N CYS A 37 -8.01 2.11 20.99
CA CYS A 37 -8.10 3.29 20.13
C CYS A 37 -7.98 2.92 18.66
N ILE A 38 -7.08 2.00 18.31
CA ILE A 38 -6.93 1.51 16.92
C ILE A 38 -8.18 0.76 16.48
N LEU A 39 -8.63 -0.21 17.28
CA LEU A 39 -9.79 -1.06 16.95
C LEU A 39 -11.08 -0.26 16.77
N LYS A 40 -11.29 0.78 17.58
CA LYS A 40 -12.47 1.65 17.51
C LYS A 40 -12.32 2.88 16.63
N GLY A 41 -11.13 3.15 16.10
CA GLY A 41 -10.87 4.35 15.32
C GLY A 41 -10.94 5.64 16.14
N VAL A 42 -10.48 5.61 17.40
CA VAL A 42 -10.38 6.81 18.24
C VAL A 42 -9.01 7.46 18.05
N TYR A 43 -9.00 8.61 17.39
CA TYR A 43 -7.77 9.34 17.05
C TYR A 43 -7.50 10.49 18.03
N PRO A 44 -6.23 10.82 18.28
CA PRO A 44 -5.89 12.04 19.01
C PRO A 44 -6.38 13.28 18.24
N ARG A 45 -6.75 14.32 18.98
CA ARG A 45 -7.25 15.60 18.44
C ARG A 45 -6.40 16.75 18.92
N GLU A 46 -6.30 17.79 18.11
CA GLU A 46 -5.63 19.04 18.46
C GLU A 46 -6.66 20.12 18.84
N PRO A 47 -6.87 20.40 20.13
CA PRO A 47 -7.79 21.44 20.53
C PRO A 47 -7.20 22.83 20.24
N LYS A 48 -8.05 23.75 19.75
CA LYS A 48 -7.66 25.17 19.49
C LYS A 48 -7.01 25.84 20.70
N ARG A 49 -7.48 25.52 21.91
CA ARG A 49 -6.89 25.99 23.17
C ARG A 49 -6.48 24.81 24.05
N LYS A 50 -5.17 24.61 24.22
CA LYS A 50 -4.57 23.52 25.02
C LYS A 50 -4.47 23.94 26.49
N LEU A 51 -5.30 23.34 27.36
CA LEU A 51 -5.38 23.70 28.79
C LEU A 51 -4.20 23.22 29.64
N GLN A 52 -3.57 22.08 29.29
CA GLN A 52 -2.59 21.39 30.14
C GLN A 52 -1.19 21.29 29.50
N GLY A 53 -0.92 22.09 28.46
CA GLY A 53 0.36 22.14 27.74
C GLY A 53 0.26 21.71 26.28
N ALA A 54 1.20 22.19 25.46
CA ALA A 54 1.25 21.96 24.01
C ALA A 54 1.70 20.55 23.63
N ASP A 55 2.57 19.95 24.45
CA ASP A 55 3.23 18.65 24.24
C ASP A 55 2.37 17.43 24.65
N LYS A 56 1.10 17.66 24.98
CA LYS A 56 0.19 16.59 25.39
C LYS A 56 -0.70 16.18 24.24
N THR A 57 -0.93 14.87 24.14
CA THR A 57 -1.95 14.29 23.27
C THR A 57 -3.31 14.39 23.95
N TYR A 58 -4.28 14.95 23.21
CA TYR A 58 -5.65 15.13 23.67
C TYR A 58 -6.58 14.20 22.90
N TYR A 59 -7.63 13.75 23.58
CA TYR A 59 -8.73 12.97 23.03
C TYR A 59 -10.03 13.68 23.34
N HIS A 60 -11.06 13.43 22.53
CA HIS A 60 -12.38 13.96 22.81
C HIS A 60 -13.06 13.15 23.91
N ILE A 61 -13.75 13.82 24.84
CA ILE A 61 -14.34 13.16 26.02
C ILE A 61 -15.44 12.17 25.60
N LYS A 62 -16.26 12.51 24.58
CA LYS A 62 -17.33 11.62 24.13
C LYS A 62 -16.77 10.30 23.61
N ASP A 63 -15.64 10.33 22.90
CA ASP A 63 -14.99 9.15 22.33
C ASP A 63 -14.46 8.23 23.45
N ILE A 64 -13.89 8.81 24.52
CA ILE A 64 -13.47 8.04 25.70
C ILE A 64 -14.66 7.47 26.47
N THR A 65 -15.76 8.21 26.59
CA THR A 65 -16.99 7.71 27.21
C THR A 65 -17.60 6.57 26.39
N PHE A 66 -17.56 6.68 25.06
CA PHE A 66 -18.01 5.63 24.15
C PHE A 66 -17.15 4.37 24.29
N LEU A 67 -15.81 4.50 24.33
CA LEU A 67 -14.91 3.39 24.61
C LEU A 67 -15.24 2.68 25.92
N MET A 68 -15.64 3.41 26.97
CA MET A 68 -15.93 2.83 28.28
C MET A 68 -17.14 1.88 28.28
N GLN A 69 -18.10 2.11 27.37
CA GLN A 69 -19.30 1.28 27.22
C GLN A 69 -19.04 0.06 26.33
N ASP A 70 -17.87 -0.02 25.70
CA ASP A 70 -17.58 -1.04 24.71
C ASP A 70 -17.25 -2.43 25.33
N PRO A 71 -17.76 -3.54 24.76
CA PRO A 71 -17.45 -4.89 25.23
C PRO A 71 -15.97 -5.28 25.20
N LEU A 72 -15.13 -4.62 24.39
CA LEU A 72 -13.70 -4.91 24.37
C LEU A 72 -13.00 -4.46 25.67
N VAL A 73 -13.51 -3.43 26.34
CA VAL A 73 -12.97 -2.98 27.62
C VAL A 73 -13.23 -4.02 28.70
N SER A 74 -14.45 -4.57 28.78
CA SER A 74 -14.78 -5.63 29.74
C SER A 74 -13.98 -6.91 29.47
N THR A 75 -13.75 -7.24 28.19
CA THR A 75 -12.88 -8.35 27.80
C THR A 75 -11.43 -8.08 28.20
N SER A 76 -10.95 -6.85 28.09
CA SER A 76 -9.60 -6.47 28.52
C SER A 76 -9.42 -6.64 30.03
N TYR A 77 -10.39 -6.22 30.84
CA TYR A 77 -10.37 -6.48 32.29
C TYR A 77 -10.37 -7.98 32.61
N SER A 78 -11.17 -8.76 31.89
CA SER A 78 -11.22 -10.22 32.04
C SER A 78 -9.87 -10.87 31.68
N THR A 79 -9.22 -10.39 30.62
CA THR A 79 -7.87 -10.84 30.22
C THR A 79 -6.83 -10.49 31.27
N GLN A 80 -6.84 -9.29 31.83
CA GLN A 80 -5.93 -8.92 32.91
C GLN A 80 -6.14 -9.79 34.16
N ALA A 81 -7.39 -10.05 34.54
CA ALA A 81 -7.73 -10.93 35.65
C ALA A 81 -7.24 -12.37 35.40
N TYR A 82 -7.44 -12.88 34.18
CA TYR A 82 -6.92 -14.16 33.73
C TYR A 82 -5.38 -14.21 33.82
N LEU A 83 -4.67 -13.20 33.29
CA LEU A 83 -3.21 -13.14 33.32
C LEU A 83 -2.65 -13.10 34.74
N LYS A 84 -3.34 -12.45 35.68
CA LYS A 84 -2.98 -12.46 37.10
C LYS A 84 -3.16 -13.86 37.72
N LYS A 85 -4.26 -14.55 37.42
CA LYS A 85 -4.50 -15.94 37.86
C LYS A 85 -3.44 -16.88 37.27
N HIS A 86 -3.19 -16.80 35.96
CA HIS A 86 -2.21 -17.63 35.27
C HIS A 86 -0.81 -17.43 35.86
N ARG A 87 -0.35 -16.18 36.05
CA ARG A 87 0.94 -15.88 36.69
C ARG A 87 1.04 -16.47 38.10
N ARG A 88 -0.03 -16.41 38.90
CA ARG A 88 -0.06 -17.00 40.24
C ARG A 88 0.10 -18.53 40.20
N MET A 89 -0.52 -19.21 39.24
CA MET A 89 -0.40 -20.66 39.10
C MET A 89 0.99 -21.07 38.63
N MET A 90 1.56 -20.33 37.67
CA MET A 90 2.93 -20.55 37.19
C MET A 90 3.97 -20.31 38.29
N ALA A 91 3.79 -19.25 39.11
CA ALA A 91 4.66 -18.98 40.25
C ALA A 91 4.60 -20.08 41.33
N ARG A 92 3.43 -20.73 41.48
CA ARG A 92 3.24 -21.89 42.35
C ARG A 92 3.72 -23.22 41.75
N LYS A 93 4.26 -23.21 40.52
CA LYS A 93 4.67 -24.39 39.74
C LYS A 93 3.53 -25.40 39.49
N ASP A 94 2.28 -24.97 39.60
CA ASP A 94 1.10 -25.80 39.26
C ASP A 94 0.81 -25.68 37.76
N TYR A 95 1.67 -26.30 36.96
CA TYR A 95 1.60 -26.23 35.49
C TYR A 95 0.36 -26.91 34.92
N LYS A 96 -0.15 -27.96 35.57
CA LYS A 96 -1.36 -28.68 35.12
C LYS A 96 -2.57 -27.75 35.14
N ARG A 97 -2.83 -27.09 36.27
CA ARG A 97 -3.93 -26.13 36.37
C ARG A 97 -3.69 -24.89 35.51
N GLY A 98 -2.44 -24.45 35.35
CA GLY A 98 -2.08 -23.38 34.42
C GLY A 98 -2.50 -23.67 32.98
N ARG A 99 -2.17 -24.88 32.47
CA ARG A 99 -2.58 -25.34 31.12
C ARG A 99 -4.10 -25.45 30.98
N THR A 100 -4.81 -25.96 31.99
CA THR A 100 -6.29 -26.01 31.97
C THR A 100 -6.88 -24.60 31.90
N LEU A 101 -6.33 -23.65 32.65
CA LEU A 101 -6.78 -22.26 32.63
C LEU A 101 -6.54 -21.63 31.25
N GLU A 102 -5.39 -21.88 30.61
CA GLU A 102 -5.09 -21.40 29.27
C GLU A 102 -6.04 -21.96 28.19
N LYS A 103 -6.39 -23.24 28.26
CA LYS A 103 -7.27 -23.86 27.27
C LYS A 103 -8.72 -23.38 27.37
N PHE A 104 -9.26 -23.29 28.58
CA PHE A 104 -10.71 -23.08 28.77
C PHE A 104 -11.09 -21.68 29.23
N HIS A 105 -10.23 -20.98 29.97
CA HIS A 105 -10.57 -19.72 30.64
C HIS A 105 -9.87 -18.50 30.04
N LYS A 106 -9.10 -18.68 28.96
CA LYS A 106 -8.48 -17.58 28.23
C LYS A 106 -9.56 -16.82 27.47
N PRO A 107 -9.82 -15.55 27.79
CA PRO A 107 -10.85 -14.77 27.10
C PRO A 107 -10.44 -14.59 25.63
N LYS A 108 -11.37 -14.92 24.71
CA LYS A 108 -11.22 -14.64 23.29
C LYS A 108 -11.92 -13.32 23.00
N GLN A 109 -11.23 -12.41 22.33
CA GLN A 109 -11.82 -11.16 21.86
C GLN A 109 -12.48 -11.41 20.52
N ASP A 110 -13.77 -11.08 20.41
CA ASP A 110 -14.48 -11.06 19.14
C ASP A 110 -14.59 -9.63 18.62
N LEU A 111 -14.03 -9.40 17.42
CA LEU A 111 -14.03 -8.09 16.74
C LEU A 111 -15.20 -7.96 15.75
N SER A 112 -16.05 -8.98 15.62
CA SER A 112 -17.12 -9.02 14.61
C SER A 112 -18.13 -7.88 14.75
N HIS A 113 -18.46 -7.48 15.99
CA HIS A 113 -19.39 -6.39 16.25
C HIS A 113 -18.87 -5.03 15.78
N LEU A 114 -17.55 -4.81 15.86
CA LEU A 114 -16.90 -3.56 15.45
C LEU A 114 -17.04 -3.30 13.95
N ILE A 115 -16.94 -4.36 13.13
CA ILE A 115 -17.05 -4.23 11.68
C ILE A 115 -18.45 -3.76 11.32
N LYS A 116 -19.49 -4.36 11.92
CA LYS A 116 -20.89 -3.98 11.68
C LYS A 116 -21.21 -2.56 12.16
N GLU A 117 -20.58 -2.13 13.25
CA GLU A 117 -20.74 -0.77 13.78
C GLU A 117 -20.03 0.27 12.92
N ARG A 118 -18.82 -0.05 12.43
CA ARG A 118 -18.01 0.87 11.62
C ARG A 118 -18.48 0.97 10.18
N TYR A 119 -18.96 -0.15 9.63
CA TYR A 119 -19.44 -0.26 8.26
C TYR A 119 -20.89 -0.74 8.24
N PRO A 120 -21.87 0.18 8.33
CA PRO A 120 -23.29 -0.16 8.27
C PRO A 120 -23.68 -0.82 6.95
N THR A 121 -23.03 -0.41 5.86
CA THR A 121 -23.22 -0.93 4.50
C THR A 121 -21.96 -1.62 4.01
N PHE A 122 -22.14 -2.64 3.17
CA PHE A 122 -21.00 -3.38 2.62
C PHE A 122 -20.16 -2.54 1.64
N ASP A 123 -20.78 -1.68 0.85
CA ASP A 123 -20.07 -0.75 -0.04
C ASP A 123 -19.06 0.12 0.71
N ALA A 124 -19.45 0.67 1.86
CA ALA A 124 -18.55 1.43 2.73
C ALA A 124 -17.34 0.60 3.22
N ALA A 125 -17.50 -0.72 3.42
CA ALA A 125 -16.39 -1.59 3.79
C ALA A 125 -15.44 -1.86 2.61
N LEU A 126 -15.97 -1.91 1.38
CA LEU A 126 -15.16 -2.10 0.17
C LEU A 126 -14.32 -0.85 -0.16
N ARG A 127 -14.85 0.35 0.09
CA ARG A 127 -14.11 1.61 -0.14
C ARG A 127 -12.91 1.81 0.79
N ASP A 128 -12.94 1.21 1.98
CA ASP A 128 -11.85 1.26 2.97
C ASP A 128 -10.88 0.06 2.85
N LEU A 129 -10.97 -0.71 1.75
CA LEU A 129 -10.26 -1.99 1.63
C LEU A 129 -8.80 -1.84 1.18
N ASP A 130 -8.40 -0.71 0.61
CA ASP A 130 -7.04 -0.42 0.12
C ASP A 130 -5.96 -0.70 1.18
N ASP A 131 -6.04 0.00 2.31
CA ASP A 131 -5.10 -0.14 3.42
C ASP A 131 -5.14 -1.55 4.03
N CYS A 132 -6.32 -2.18 4.03
CA CYS A 132 -6.54 -3.51 4.57
C CYS A 132 -5.77 -4.55 3.75
N VAL A 133 -5.96 -4.56 2.43
CA VAL A 133 -5.33 -5.52 1.52
C VAL A 133 -3.83 -5.25 1.43
N ALA A 134 -3.39 -3.99 1.34
CA ALA A 134 -1.96 -3.65 1.33
C ALA A 134 -1.26 -4.09 2.62
N SER A 135 -1.88 -3.86 3.78
CA SER A 135 -1.32 -4.30 5.07
C SER A 135 -1.25 -5.83 5.17
N LEU A 136 -2.27 -6.54 4.70
CA LEU A 136 -2.27 -8.01 4.72
C LEU A 136 -1.28 -8.60 3.73
N ALA A 137 -1.12 -8.00 2.56
CA ALA A 137 -0.06 -8.34 1.61
C ALA A 137 1.32 -8.18 2.26
N MET A 138 1.55 -7.10 3.02
CA MET A 138 2.77 -6.94 3.81
C MET A 138 2.92 -8.06 4.84
N PHE A 139 1.91 -8.31 5.69
CA PHE A 139 1.97 -9.36 6.72
C PHE A 139 2.20 -10.76 6.15
N ALA A 140 1.69 -11.06 4.96
CA ALA A 140 1.88 -12.33 4.27
C ALA A 140 3.34 -12.59 3.87
N HIS A 141 4.12 -11.52 3.62
CA HIS A 141 5.53 -11.59 3.23
C HIS A 141 6.49 -11.38 4.42
N LEU A 142 5.97 -11.10 5.63
CA LEU A 142 6.82 -10.97 6.82
C LEU A 142 7.26 -12.36 7.34
N PRO A 143 8.55 -12.52 7.70
CA PRO A 143 8.99 -13.72 8.41
C PRO A 143 8.39 -13.76 9.83
N ALA A 144 8.09 -14.96 10.32
CA ALA A 144 7.69 -15.14 11.70
C ALA A 144 8.88 -14.84 12.63
N ASP A 145 8.68 -13.96 13.61
CA ASP A 145 9.72 -13.48 14.51
C ASP A 145 9.16 -13.37 15.94
N GLN A 146 9.73 -14.17 16.85
CA GLN A 146 9.33 -14.21 18.25
C GLN A 146 9.65 -12.91 18.99
N VAL A 147 10.76 -12.24 18.65
CA VAL A 147 11.18 -10.98 19.29
C VAL A 147 10.18 -9.87 18.95
N LYS A 148 9.68 -9.87 17.72
CA LYS A 148 8.68 -8.91 17.23
C LYS A 148 7.24 -9.32 17.51
N ARG A 149 7.04 -10.44 18.22
CA ARG A 149 5.73 -11.01 18.56
C ARG A 149 4.85 -11.32 17.33
N ILE A 150 5.47 -11.57 16.18
CA ILE A 150 4.77 -11.99 14.96
C ILE A 150 4.62 -13.51 15.04
N LYS A 151 3.40 -13.99 15.27
CA LYS A 151 3.17 -15.44 15.36
C LYS A 151 3.06 -16.06 13.96
N PRO A 152 3.59 -17.27 13.75
CA PRO A 152 3.42 -17.99 12.49
C PRO A 152 1.95 -18.14 12.07
N GLU A 153 1.07 -18.41 13.04
CA GLU A 153 -0.38 -18.50 12.84
C GLU A 153 -0.98 -17.22 12.23
N GLN A 154 -0.45 -16.05 12.62
CA GLN A 154 -0.97 -14.77 12.15
C GLN A 154 -0.56 -14.50 10.70
N VAL A 155 0.69 -14.85 10.35
CA VAL A 155 1.24 -14.74 9.00
C VAL A 155 0.52 -15.71 8.05
N ALA A 156 0.32 -16.95 8.48
CA ALA A 156 -0.41 -17.95 7.71
C ALA A 156 -1.88 -17.53 7.46
N GLU A 157 -2.57 -17.00 8.47
CA GLU A 157 -3.93 -16.48 8.31
C GLU A 157 -3.96 -15.25 7.36
N ALA A 158 -3.01 -14.32 7.48
CA ALA A 158 -2.93 -13.16 6.60
C ALA A 158 -2.69 -13.58 5.13
N ARG A 159 -1.76 -14.51 4.90
CA ARG A 159 -1.45 -15.06 3.58
C ARG A 159 -2.67 -15.73 2.97
N ARG A 160 -3.34 -16.62 3.73
CA ARG A 160 -4.57 -17.27 3.30
C ARG A 160 -5.66 -16.27 2.91
N LEU A 161 -5.95 -15.28 3.75
CA LEU A 161 -7.00 -14.30 3.47
C LEU A 161 -6.67 -13.42 2.25
N TYR A 162 -5.40 -13.09 2.07
CA TYR A 162 -4.90 -12.37 0.90
C TYR A 162 -5.05 -13.20 -0.38
N ASP A 163 -4.65 -14.48 -0.35
CA ASP A 163 -4.80 -15.40 -1.48
C ASP A 163 -6.28 -15.64 -1.83
N GLU A 164 -7.16 -15.77 -0.83
CA GLU A 164 -8.61 -15.86 -1.04
C GLU A 164 -9.17 -14.61 -1.74
N PHE A 165 -8.67 -13.43 -1.39
CA PHE A 165 -9.06 -12.17 -2.03
C PHE A 165 -8.56 -12.08 -3.47
N LEU A 166 -7.27 -12.39 -3.71
CA LEU A 166 -6.71 -12.45 -5.06
C LEU A 166 -7.47 -13.46 -5.93
N PHE A 167 -7.79 -14.64 -5.38
CA PHE A 167 -8.56 -15.66 -6.08
C PHE A 167 -9.90 -15.12 -6.58
N TYR A 168 -10.60 -14.36 -5.73
CA TYR A 168 -11.85 -13.72 -6.13
C TYR A 168 -11.64 -12.71 -7.26
N VAL A 169 -10.63 -11.84 -7.15
CA VAL A 169 -10.35 -10.80 -8.14
C VAL A 169 -10.03 -11.40 -9.52
N ILE A 170 -9.16 -12.41 -9.57
CA ILE A 170 -8.72 -13.01 -10.85
C ILE A 170 -9.82 -13.82 -11.52
N HIS A 171 -10.55 -14.68 -10.78
CA HIS A 171 -11.57 -15.55 -11.36
C HIS A 171 -12.85 -14.81 -11.73
N THR A 172 -13.06 -13.61 -11.17
CA THR A 172 -14.17 -12.76 -11.59
C THR A 172 -13.78 -11.71 -12.64
N GLY A 173 -12.50 -11.68 -13.04
CA GLY A 173 -11.99 -10.77 -14.07
C GLY A 173 -12.15 -9.30 -13.66
N ARG A 174 -11.85 -8.98 -12.40
CA ARG A 174 -12.04 -7.63 -11.83
C ARG A 174 -10.77 -6.79 -11.75
N LEU A 175 -9.62 -7.37 -12.13
CA LEU A 175 -8.35 -6.67 -12.16
C LEU A 175 -8.32 -5.68 -13.34
N THR A 176 -8.03 -4.41 -13.08
CA THR A 176 -8.08 -3.33 -14.09
C THR A 176 -6.69 -2.83 -14.47
N LYS A 177 -5.80 -2.63 -13.50
CA LYS A 177 -4.46 -2.08 -13.72
C LYS A 177 -3.41 -2.81 -12.91
N VAL A 178 -2.21 -2.91 -13.47
CA VAL A 178 -1.05 -3.50 -12.80
C VAL A 178 0.19 -2.66 -13.06
N PHE A 179 1.07 -2.49 -12.08
CA PHE A 179 2.33 -1.78 -12.29
C PHE A 179 3.44 -2.33 -11.42
N ALA A 180 4.60 -2.61 -12.01
CA ALA A 180 5.78 -3.01 -11.27
C ALA A 180 6.64 -1.79 -10.90
N SER A 181 6.93 -1.64 -9.61
CA SER A 181 7.74 -0.56 -9.05
C SER A 181 8.90 -1.11 -8.24
N ILE A 182 9.83 -0.22 -7.87
CA ILE A 182 10.90 -0.49 -6.91
C ILE A 182 10.34 -0.97 -5.56
N LYS A 183 9.16 -0.49 -5.14
CA LYS A 183 8.54 -0.88 -3.86
C LYS A 183 7.86 -2.25 -3.89
N GLY A 184 7.41 -2.70 -5.07
CA GLY A 184 6.55 -3.87 -5.22
C GLY A 184 5.64 -3.74 -6.44
N TYR A 185 4.58 -4.54 -6.46
CA TYR A 185 3.58 -4.58 -7.51
C TYR A 185 2.31 -3.87 -7.05
N TYR A 186 1.89 -2.87 -7.81
CA TYR A 186 0.62 -2.19 -7.62
C TYR A 186 -0.46 -2.88 -8.42
N PHE A 187 -1.62 -3.09 -7.80
CA PHE A 187 -2.79 -3.68 -8.41
C PHE A 187 -3.99 -2.75 -8.19
N GLU A 188 -4.82 -2.60 -9.21
CA GLU A 188 -6.12 -1.96 -9.12
C GLU A 188 -7.18 -2.99 -9.50
N ALA A 189 -8.25 -3.09 -8.72
CA ALA A 189 -9.39 -3.93 -9.03
C ALA A 189 -10.70 -3.20 -8.81
N GLN A 190 -11.63 -3.37 -9.74
CA GLN A 190 -12.99 -2.84 -9.66
C GLN A 190 -13.91 -3.90 -9.05
N LEU A 191 -14.23 -3.72 -7.77
CA LEU A 191 -15.13 -4.57 -7.01
C LEU A 191 -16.60 -4.26 -7.31
N PRO A 192 -17.55 -5.13 -6.89
CA PRO A 192 -18.98 -4.83 -7.01
C PRO A 192 -19.35 -3.47 -6.39
N TYR A 193 -20.46 -2.89 -6.83
CA TYR A 193 -20.97 -1.58 -6.37
C TYR A 193 -20.10 -0.37 -6.76
N GLY A 194 -19.15 -0.56 -7.69
CA GLY A 194 -18.30 0.52 -8.21
C GLY A 194 -17.12 0.89 -7.30
N ALA A 195 -16.84 0.09 -6.26
CA ALA A 195 -15.68 0.30 -5.40
C ALA A 195 -14.39 -0.08 -6.15
N VAL A 196 -13.49 0.89 -6.30
CA VAL A 196 -12.15 0.66 -6.86
C VAL A 196 -11.19 0.47 -5.69
N VAL A 197 -10.43 -0.63 -5.71
CA VAL A 197 -9.45 -0.95 -4.68
C VAL A 197 -8.06 -0.96 -5.29
N CYS A 198 -7.15 -0.16 -4.73
CA CYS A 198 -5.76 -0.07 -5.15
C CYS A 198 -4.85 -0.48 -3.99
N TRP A 199 -4.00 -1.49 -4.22
CA TRP A 199 -3.08 -1.97 -3.18
C TRP A 199 -1.69 -2.28 -3.71
N LEU A 200 -0.72 -2.27 -2.80
CA LEU A 200 0.68 -2.62 -3.06
C LEU A 200 0.99 -3.99 -2.47
N GLN A 201 1.43 -4.91 -3.32
CA GLN A 201 2.08 -6.14 -2.91
C GLN A 201 3.60 -5.91 -2.85
N PRO A 202 4.26 -6.03 -1.69
CA PRO A 202 5.70 -5.86 -1.61
C PRO A 202 6.44 -6.98 -2.34
N HIS A 203 7.67 -6.69 -2.77
CA HIS A 203 8.59 -7.71 -3.25
C HIS A 203 8.88 -8.74 -2.15
N ASN A 204 9.07 -10.00 -2.54
CA ASN A 204 9.36 -11.09 -1.61
C ASN A 204 10.83 -11.10 -1.17
N PHE A 205 11.26 -9.99 -0.54
CA PHE A 205 12.58 -9.86 0.06
C PHE A 205 12.48 -10.00 1.58
N ALA A 206 13.53 -10.54 2.21
CA ALA A 206 13.62 -10.56 3.66
C ALA A 206 13.68 -9.11 4.20
N PRO A 207 12.62 -8.63 4.88
CA PRO A 207 12.56 -7.24 5.29
C PRO A 207 13.51 -6.99 6.46
N ARG A 208 14.31 -5.92 6.36
CA ARG A 208 15.06 -5.40 7.51
C ARG A 208 14.13 -4.49 8.29
N PHE A 209 13.88 -4.84 9.55
CA PHE A 209 12.99 -4.08 10.41
C PHE A 209 13.74 -2.91 11.05
N PRO A 210 13.37 -1.65 10.78
CA PRO A 210 13.92 -0.51 11.49
C PRO A 210 13.51 -0.56 12.97
N ALA A 211 14.42 -0.17 13.88
CA ALA A 211 14.15 -0.14 15.32
C ALA A 211 13.02 0.84 15.72
N GLU A 212 12.69 1.78 14.83
CA GLU A 212 11.70 2.84 15.04
C GLU A 212 10.25 2.34 14.89
N VAL A 213 10.03 1.18 14.27
CA VAL A 213 8.69 0.67 13.96
C VAL A 213 8.12 -0.11 15.14
N ASP A 214 6.99 0.37 15.71
CA ASP A 214 6.28 -0.34 16.77
C ASP A 214 5.40 -1.47 16.22
N MET A 215 5.94 -2.69 16.23
CA MET A 215 5.24 -3.88 15.79
C MET A 215 3.97 -4.20 16.60
N ASN A 216 3.84 -3.71 17.84
CA ASN A 216 2.61 -3.96 18.61
C ASN A 216 1.41 -3.20 18.02
N VAL A 217 1.67 -1.99 17.48
CA VAL A 217 0.68 -1.20 16.77
C VAL A 217 0.30 -1.90 15.48
N LEU A 218 1.30 -2.28 14.67
CA LEU A 218 1.06 -3.01 13.42
C LEU A 218 0.30 -4.31 13.64
N ASN A 219 0.65 -5.11 14.65
CA ASN A 219 -0.06 -6.35 14.98
C ASN A 219 -1.54 -6.12 15.35
N THR A 220 -1.86 -4.97 15.94
CA THR A 220 -3.26 -4.59 16.22
C THR A 220 -4.01 -4.29 14.92
N PHE A 221 -3.41 -3.53 14.01
CA PHE A 221 -3.96 -3.30 12.68
C PHE A 221 -4.11 -4.61 11.89
N GLY A 222 -3.11 -5.50 11.93
CA GLY A 222 -3.17 -6.81 11.30
C GLY A 222 -4.30 -7.69 11.86
N GLU A 223 -4.61 -7.62 13.16
CA GLU A 223 -5.78 -8.31 13.73
C GLU A 223 -7.11 -7.72 13.23
N TRP A 224 -7.20 -6.39 13.18
CA TRP A 224 -8.37 -5.69 12.63
C TRP A 224 -8.60 -6.05 11.17
N TYR A 225 -7.58 -5.89 10.33
CA TYR A 225 -7.66 -6.12 8.89
C TYR A 225 -7.92 -7.59 8.55
N ARG A 226 -7.33 -8.56 9.26
CA ARG A 226 -7.69 -9.99 9.08
C ARG A 226 -9.17 -10.24 9.36
N THR A 227 -9.72 -9.60 10.40
CA THR A 227 -11.16 -9.72 10.70
C THR A 227 -11.99 -9.06 9.60
N LEU A 228 -11.63 -7.86 9.14
CA LEU A 228 -12.32 -7.16 8.06
C LEU A 228 -12.32 -7.97 6.76
N LEU A 229 -11.15 -8.40 6.28
CA LEU A 229 -11.04 -9.15 5.03
C LEU A 229 -11.78 -10.49 5.09
N ARG A 230 -11.82 -11.15 6.26
CA ARG A 230 -12.63 -12.37 6.44
C ARG A 230 -14.13 -12.12 6.22
N PHE A 231 -14.68 -11.01 6.71
CA PHE A 231 -16.08 -10.64 6.47
C PHE A 231 -16.32 -10.28 5.01
N VAL A 232 -15.37 -9.57 4.39
CA VAL A 232 -15.45 -9.18 2.98
C VAL A 232 -15.40 -10.40 2.07
N ASN A 233 -14.39 -11.27 2.21
CA ASN A 233 -14.27 -12.50 1.44
C ASN A 233 -15.50 -13.40 1.60
N PHE A 234 -16.01 -13.58 2.82
CA PHE A 234 -17.25 -14.34 3.05
C PHE A 234 -18.41 -13.82 2.21
N LYS A 235 -18.63 -12.50 2.19
CA LYS A 235 -19.73 -11.91 1.43
C LYS A 235 -19.48 -11.97 -0.08
N LEU A 236 -18.29 -11.63 -0.55
CA LEU A 236 -17.92 -11.68 -1.97
C LEU A 236 -18.07 -13.09 -2.56
N PHE A 237 -17.59 -14.12 -1.86
CA PHE A 237 -17.72 -15.52 -2.29
C PHE A 237 -19.19 -15.95 -2.32
N LYS A 238 -19.97 -15.58 -1.29
CA LYS A 238 -21.38 -15.93 -1.20
C LYS A 238 -22.21 -15.28 -2.32
N GLU A 239 -21.91 -14.04 -2.70
CA GLU A 239 -22.60 -13.35 -3.80
C GLU A 239 -22.33 -14.00 -5.16
N VAL A 240 -21.10 -14.49 -5.40
CA VAL A 240 -20.77 -15.28 -6.61
C VAL A 240 -21.36 -16.69 -6.57
N GLY A 241 -21.73 -17.18 -5.38
CA GLY A 241 -22.29 -18.51 -5.18
C GLY A 241 -21.26 -19.59 -4.85
N TRP A 242 -20.06 -19.19 -4.42
CA TRP A 242 -19.02 -20.08 -3.94
C TRP A 242 -19.15 -20.37 -2.45
N ARG A 243 -18.71 -21.57 -2.04
CA ARG A 243 -18.62 -21.96 -0.64
C ARG A 243 -17.46 -21.21 0.03
N TYR A 244 -17.73 -20.66 1.22
CA TYR A 244 -16.70 -20.05 2.08
C TYR A 244 -16.61 -20.79 3.42
N PRO A 245 -15.41 -21.08 3.94
CA PRO A 245 -14.10 -20.89 3.28
C PRO A 245 -13.89 -21.87 2.11
N PRO A 246 -13.07 -21.52 1.11
CA PRO A 246 -12.81 -22.39 -0.03
C PRO A 246 -11.98 -23.61 0.38
N THR A 247 -12.03 -24.66 -0.43
CA THR A 247 -11.21 -25.86 -0.23
C THR A 247 -9.86 -25.68 -0.92
N HIS A 248 -8.81 -26.25 -0.33
CA HIS A 248 -7.47 -26.25 -0.94
C HIS A 248 -7.14 -27.68 -1.39
N ALA A 249 -6.53 -27.81 -2.57
CA ALA A 249 -5.95 -29.07 -3.01
C ALA A 249 -4.81 -29.49 -2.07
N ALA A 250 -4.65 -30.79 -1.85
CA ALA A 250 -3.47 -31.31 -1.17
C ALA A 250 -2.22 -30.97 -1.99
N MET A 251 -1.26 -30.27 -1.39
CA MET A 251 0.04 -30.01 -2.01
C MET A 251 0.97 -31.20 -1.76
N SER A 252 1.68 -31.65 -2.79
CA SER A 252 2.91 -32.43 -2.62
C SER A 252 4.02 -31.50 -2.07
N ASP A 253 4.82 -32.00 -1.14
CA ASP A 253 5.75 -31.23 -0.29
C ASP A 253 6.77 -30.36 -1.06
N GLU A 254 7.06 -30.63 -2.33
CA GLU A 254 8.02 -29.85 -3.15
C GLU A 254 7.52 -28.45 -3.56
N ARG A 255 6.26 -28.12 -3.27
CA ARG A 255 5.63 -26.85 -3.70
C ARG A 255 5.61 -25.75 -2.63
N ALA A 256 6.22 -25.98 -1.46
CA ALA A 256 5.98 -25.21 -0.24
C ALA A 256 6.63 -23.81 -0.17
N ASP A 257 7.66 -23.54 -0.97
CA ASP A 257 8.54 -22.39 -0.71
C ASP A 257 8.12 -21.06 -1.35
N THR A 258 7.06 -21.02 -2.16
CA THR A 258 6.69 -19.79 -2.89
C THR A 258 5.31 -19.27 -2.51
N SER A 259 5.26 -17.98 -2.14
CA SER A 259 4.12 -17.05 -2.30
C SER A 259 2.78 -17.61 -2.75
N SER A 260 2.84 -18.00 -4.02
CA SER A 260 1.82 -18.21 -5.02
C SER A 260 1.20 -19.60 -5.07
N THR A 261 1.83 -20.63 -4.49
CA THR A 261 1.31 -21.99 -4.59
C THR A 261 -0.05 -22.10 -3.90
N SER A 262 -0.25 -21.38 -2.80
CA SER A 262 -1.51 -21.36 -2.07
C SER A 262 -2.66 -20.84 -2.92
N LEU A 263 -2.46 -19.76 -3.68
CA LEU A 263 -3.46 -19.20 -4.59
C LEU A 263 -3.89 -20.21 -5.67
N ALA A 264 -2.93 -20.89 -6.30
CA ALA A 264 -3.20 -21.87 -7.35
C ALA A 264 -3.86 -23.17 -6.86
N THR A 265 -3.83 -23.44 -5.55
CA THR A 265 -4.44 -24.65 -4.95
C THR A 265 -5.90 -24.45 -4.55
N ILE A 266 -6.42 -23.23 -4.57
CA ILE A 266 -7.80 -22.94 -4.18
C ILE A 266 -8.74 -23.56 -5.21
N LYS A 267 -9.69 -24.38 -4.72
CA LYS A 267 -10.74 -25.00 -5.53
C LYS A 267 -12.10 -24.42 -5.16
N VAL A 268 -12.91 -24.18 -6.19
CA VAL A 268 -14.30 -23.76 -6.05
C VAL A 268 -15.23 -24.77 -6.69
N ASP A 269 -16.37 -25.00 -6.05
CA ASP A 269 -17.33 -26.05 -6.43
C ASP A 269 -18.11 -25.72 -7.71
N LYS A 270 -18.15 -24.46 -8.11
CA LYS A 270 -18.93 -23.95 -9.25
C LYS A 270 -18.14 -22.90 -10.01
N ALA A 271 -18.34 -22.83 -11.33
CA ALA A 271 -17.87 -21.69 -12.11
C ALA A 271 -18.43 -20.38 -11.53
N PRO A 272 -17.68 -19.26 -11.59
CA PRO A 272 -18.18 -17.97 -11.15
C PRO A 272 -19.50 -17.67 -11.86
N LYS A 273 -20.54 -17.32 -11.11
CA LYS A 273 -21.69 -16.66 -11.74
C LYS A 273 -21.18 -15.35 -12.32
N THR A 274 -21.34 -15.15 -13.62
CA THR A 274 -21.13 -13.86 -14.27
C THR A 274 -22.08 -12.87 -13.61
N MET A 275 -21.54 -12.02 -12.73
CA MET A 275 -22.23 -10.80 -12.34
C MET A 275 -22.15 -9.88 -13.55
N ASP A 276 -23.28 -9.36 -14.03
CA ASP A 276 -23.32 -8.35 -15.09
C ASP A 276 -22.29 -7.24 -14.77
N VAL A 277 -21.38 -6.97 -15.70
CA VAL A 277 -20.07 -6.38 -15.39
C VAL A 277 -20.03 -4.91 -15.81
N ASP A 278 -19.97 -3.99 -14.84
CA ASP A 278 -19.53 -2.59 -15.04
C ASP A 278 -17.99 -2.49 -15.18
N GLY A 279 -17.32 -3.53 -15.69
CA GLY A 279 -15.87 -3.66 -15.72
C GLY A 279 -15.36 -3.72 -17.15
N ASP A 280 -14.14 -3.23 -17.36
CA ASP A 280 -13.50 -3.10 -18.67
C ASP A 280 -13.47 -4.45 -19.43
N GLU A 281 -14.40 -4.64 -20.37
CA GLU A 281 -14.55 -5.87 -21.15
C GLU A 281 -13.31 -6.14 -22.02
N THR A 282 -12.51 -5.12 -22.32
CA THR A 282 -11.36 -5.23 -23.23
C THR A 282 -10.24 -6.08 -22.66
N LYS A 283 -10.11 -6.15 -21.34
CA LYS A 283 -9.02 -6.85 -20.63
C LYS A 283 -9.36 -8.29 -20.25
N LYS A 284 -10.64 -8.67 -20.33
CA LYS A 284 -11.08 -10.02 -20.00
C LYS A 284 -10.68 -10.99 -21.10
N GLY A 285 -9.85 -11.96 -20.75
CA GLY A 285 -9.49 -13.04 -21.68
C GLY A 285 -8.46 -12.65 -22.73
N ILE A 286 -7.63 -11.62 -22.50
CA ILE A 286 -6.55 -11.23 -23.43
C ILE A 286 -5.54 -12.36 -23.68
N PHE A 287 -5.36 -13.24 -22.70
CA PHE A 287 -4.48 -14.40 -22.77
C PHE A 287 -5.27 -15.71 -22.92
N LYS A 288 -6.56 -15.62 -23.29
CA LYS A 288 -7.42 -16.79 -23.43
C LYS A 288 -6.89 -17.70 -24.53
N GLY A 289 -6.66 -18.97 -24.17
CA GLY A 289 -6.11 -19.98 -25.09
C GLY A 289 -4.58 -20.00 -25.15
N LEU A 290 -3.90 -19.15 -24.39
CA LEU A 290 -2.45 -19.20 -24.22
C LEU A 290 -2.09 -19.97 -22.95
N VAL A 291 -1.05 -20.80 -23.08
CA VAL A 291 -0.45 -21.55 -21.98
C VAL A 291 0.93 -20.96 -21.71
N PHE A 292 1.15 -20.51 -20.47
CA PHE A 292 2.38 -19.89 -20.03
C PHE A 292 3.16 -20.82 -19.13
N TRP A 293 4.47 -20.88 -19.33
CA TRP A 293 5.40 -21.38 -18.33
C TRP A 293 6.16 -20.23 -17.67
N VAL A 294 6.16 -20.17 -16.34
CA VAL A 294 6.84 -19.12 -15.56
C VAL A 294 8.05 -19.71 -14.87
N SER A 295 9.22 -19.16 -15.15
CA SER A 295 10.49 -19.63 -14.58
C SER A 295 10.65 -19.26 -13.10
N ARG A 296 11.49 -20.00 -12.38
CA ARG A 296 11.67 -19.91 -10.93
C ARG A 296 12.20 -18.55 -10.45
N GLU A 297 12.97 -17.84 -11.27
CA GLU A 297 13.50 -16.51 -10.92
C GLU A 297 12.44 -15.42 -10.93
N VAL A 298 11.35 -15.61 -11.69
CA VAL A 298 10.30 -14.62 -11.82
C VAL A 298 9.45 -14.62 -10.55
N ALA A 299 9.02 -13.45 -10.10
CA ALA A 299 8.09 -13.34 -8.99
C ALA A 299 6.73 -13.97 -9.38
N LEU A 300 6.54 -15.24 -9.01
CA LEU A 300 5.41 -16.04 -9.48
C LEU A 300 4.06 -15.48 -9.04
N ALA A 301 3.90 -15.04 -7.78
CA ALA A 301 2.62 -14.55 -7.26
C ALA A 301 2.00 -13.37 -8.05
N PRO A 302 2.71 -12.26 -8.28
CA PRO A 302 2.17 -11.15 -9.05
C PRO A 302 1.93 -11.53 -10.51
N ILE A 303 2.86 -12.25 -11.16
CA ILE A 303 2.72 -12.63 -12.58
C ILE A 303 1.58 -13.64 -12.79
N TYR A 304 1.46 -14.65 -11.92
CA TYR A 304 0.34 -15.58 -11.92
C TYR A 304 -1.01 -14.85 -11.79
N THR A 305 -1.08 -13.86 -10.90
CA THR A 305 -2.30 -13.05 -10.70
C THR A 305 -2.72 -12.36 -12.00
N VAL A 306 -1.78 -11.76 -12.73
CA VAL A 306 -2.04 -11.09 -14.01
C VAL A 306 -2.44 -12.08 -15.11
N LEU A 307 -1.68 -13.16 -15.28
CA LEU A 307 -1.92 -14.16 -16.31
C LEU A 307 -3.29 -14.82 -16.16
N VAL A 308 -3.65 -15.26 -14.94
CA VAL A 308 -4.95 -15.88 -14.68
C VAL A 308 -6.09 -14.86 -14.80
N ALA A 309 -5.90 -13.61 -14.37
CA ALA A 309 -6.90 -12.57 -14.59
C ALA A 309 -7.16 -12.31 -16.08
N GLY A 310 -6.12 -12.42 -16.92
CA GLY A 310 -6.22 -12.35 -18.37
C GLY A 310 -6.69 -13.66 -19.04
N GLY A 311 -6.99 -14.72 -18.27
CA GLY A 311 -7.55 -15.97 -18.76
C GLY A 311 -6.54 -17.00 -19.31
N ALA A 312 -5.26 -16.85 -18.97
CA ALA A 312 -4.21 -17.81 -19.33
C ALA A 312 -4.25 -19.08 -18.46
N GLU A 313 -3.75 -20.18 -19.01
CA GLU A 313 -3.29 -21.32 -18.22
C GLU A 313 -1.83 -21.12 -17.83
N VAL A 314 -1.48 -21.36 -16.57
CA VAL A 314 -0.13 -21.08 -16.04
C VAL A 314 0.48 -22.34 -15.42
N LYS A 315 1.66 -22.70 -15.92
CA LYS A 315 2.54 -23.74 -15.39
C LYS A 315 3.82 -23.08 -14.85
N TRP A 316 4.42 -23.64 -13.81
CA TRP A 316 5.64 -23.08 -13.19
C TRP A 316 6.58 -24.13 -12.61
N LEU A 317 6.22 -25.41 -12.70
CA LEU A 317 7.09 -26.49 -12.27
C LEU A 317 8.16 -26.73 -13.33
N LYS A 318 9.36 -27.09 -12.88
CA LYS A 318 10.47 -27.41 -13.79
C LYS A 318 10.15 -28.60 -14.69
N GLU A 319 9.41 -29.57 -14.18
CA GLU A 319 8.98 -30.76 -14.93
C GLU A 319 8.09 -30.39 -16.13
N ASN A 320 7.27 -29.36 -15.98
CA ASN A 320 6.38 -28.88 -17.03
C ASN A 320 7.07 -27.95 -18.03
N MET A 321 8.36 -27.62 -17.85
CA MET A 321 9.05 -26.60 -18.66
C MET A 321 9.02 -26.90 -20.16
N ASN A 322 9.05 -28.17 -20.53
CA ASN A 322 9.12 -28.61 -21.92
C ASN A 322 7.80 -29.18 -22.45
N ASP A 323 6.67 -29.00 -21.75
CA ASP A 323 5.35 -29.47 -22.21
C ASP A 323 4.99 -28.85 -23.58
N GLU A 324 4.55 -29.67 -24.54
CA GLU A 324 4.27 -29.25 -25.93
C GLU A 324 3.12 -28.23 -26.07
N ASP A 325 2.25 -28.13 -25.07
CA ASP A 325 1.13 -27.20 -25.05
C ASP A 325 1.53 -25.76 -24.67
N ILE A 326 2.76 -25.53 -24.21
CA ILE A 326 3.25 -24.21 -23.81
C ILE A 326 3.46 -23.33 -25.04
N THR A 327 2.78 -22.18 -25.02
CA THR A 327 2.88 -21.15 -26.07
C THR A 327 3.92 -20.08 -25.75
N HIS A 328 4.03 -19.69 -24.47
CA HIS A 328 4.86 -18.59 -24.01
C HIS A 328 5.67 -18.97 -22.77
N CYS A 329 6.93 -18.56 -22.70
CA CYS A 329 7.82 -18.79 -21.57
C CYS A 329 8.25 -17.45 -20.96
N VAL A 330 7.96 -17.25 -19.68
CA VAL A 330 8.33 -16.03 -18.94
C VAL A 330 9.64 -16.25 -18.19
N VAL A 331 10.69 -15.57 -18.61
CA VAL A 331 12.06 -15.73 -18.12
C VAL A 331 12.70 -14.35 -17.90
N ASP A 332 13.41 -14.16 -16.78
CA ASP A 332 14.05 -12.87 -16.43
C ASP A 332 15.58 -12.93 -16.46
N ARG A 333 16.17 -14.09 -16.78
CA ARG A 333 17.62 -14.25 -16.92
C ARG A 333 18.13 -13.91 -18.31
N PRO A 334 19.41 -13.52 -18.45
CA PRO A 334 20.02 -13.28 -19.77
C PRO A 334 20.21 -14.57 -20.59
N MET A 335 20.06 -15.74 -19.96
CA MET A 335 20.21 -17.06 -20.58
C MET A 335 19.03 -17.94 -20.18
N LEU A 336 18.69 -18.88 -21.05
CA LEU A 336 17.64 -19.85 -20.80
C LEU A 336 18.01 -20.80 -19.65
N PRO A 337 17.01 -21.34 -18.92
CA PRO A 337 17.24 -22.31 -17.86
C PRO A 337 17.88 -23.61 -18.37
N ASP A 338 18.67 -24.27 -17.52
CA ASP A 338 19.27 -25.57 -17.86
C ASP A 338 18.21 -26.63 -18.19
N GLY A 339 18.35 -27.25 -19.37
CA GLY A 339 17.43 -28.27 -19.89
C GLY A 339 16.21 -27.72 -20.64
N PHE A 340 16.17 -26.42 -20.88
CA PHE A 340 15.16 -25.79 -21.73
C PHE A 340 15.35 -26.22 -23.20
N ASP A 341 14.26 -26.61 -23.85
CA ASP A 341 14.30 -26.98 -25.27
C ASP A 341 14.26 -25.74 -26.17
N GLU A 342 15.44 -25.30 -26.59
CA GLU A 342 15.61 -24.17 -27.53
C GLU A 342 15.07 -24.45 -28.93
N THR A 343 14.76 -25.71 -29.26
CA THR A 343 14.25 -26.09 -30.60
C THR A 343 12.73 -25.94 -30.72
N SER A 344 12.06 -25.64 -29.61
CA SER A 344 10.62 -25.44 -29.58
C SER A 344 10.21 -24.06 -30.13
N ASP A 345 9.16 -24.02 -30.95
CA ASP A 345 8.59 -22.78 -31.52
C ASP A 345 7.74 -22.04 -30.48
N ARG A 346 8.41 -21.53 -29.43
CA ARG A 346 7.77 -20.88 -28.28
C ARG A 346 8.29 -19.47 -28.10
N ASP A 347 7.38 -18.57 -27.74
CA ASP A 347 7.73 -17.18 -27.49
C ASP A 347 8.35 -17.03 -26.10
N VAL A 348 9.63 -16.64 -26.03
CA VAL A 348 10.30 -16.35 -24.76
C VAL A 348 10.27 -14.86 -24.48
N VAL A 349 9.59 -14.47 -23.41
CA VAL A 349 9.32 -13.09 -23.01
C VAL A 349 9.80 -12.79 -21.60
N GLN A 350 10.16 -11.54 -21.35
CA GLN A 350 10.41 -11.04 -20.00
C GLN A 350 9.09 -10.69 -19.26
N PRO A 351 9.09 -10.68 -17.91
CA PRO A 351 7.87 -10.43 -17.12
C PRO A 351 7.16 -9.10 -17.44
N GLN A 352 7.89 -8.09 -17.90
CA GLN A 352 7.31 -6.80 -18.26
C GLN A 352 6.29 -6.91 -19.40
N TRP A 353 6.49 -7.81 -20.36
CA TRP A 353 5.56 -8.02 -21.47
C TRP A 353 4.16 -8.39 -21.00
N VAL A 354 4.07 -9.23 -19.96
CA VAL A 354 2.81 -9.66 -19.35
C VAL A 354 2.06 -8.47 -18.76
N LEU A 355 2.78 -7.58 -18.07
CA LEU A 355 2.19 -6.41 -17.41
C LEU A 355 1.74 -5.36 -18.43
N ASP A 356 2.59 -5.04 -19.40
CA ASP A 356 2.31 -4.05 -20.43
C ASP A 356 1.14 -4.53 -21.33
N SER A 357 1.16 -5.79 -21.78
CA SER A 357 0.07 -6.36 -22.58
C SER A 357 -1.26 -6.39 -21.81
N PHE A 358 -1.21 -6.65 -20.50
CA PHE A 358 -2.40 -6.60 -19.66
C PHE A 358 -2.99 -5.21 -19.53
N ASN A 359 -2.15 -4.20 -19.29
CA ASN A 359 -2.63 -2.83 -19.12
C ASN A 359 -3.23 -2.24 -20.40
N GLU A 360 -2.62 -2.51 -21.56
CA GLU A 360 -3.09 -2.01 -22.85
C GLU A 360 -4.25 -2.85 -23.45
N GLY A 361 -4.55 -4.03 -22.88
CA GLY A 361 -5.64 -4.88 -23.34
C GLY A 361 -5.39 -5.55 -24.72
N ILE A 362 -4.14 -5.57 -25.18
CA ILE A 362 -3.70 -6.19 -26.44
C ILE A 362 -2.41 -6.98 -26.23
N LEU A 363 -2.20 -8.03 -27.03
CA LEU A 363 -0.92 -8.74 -27.06
C LEU A 363 0.12 -7.88 -27.78
N LEU A 364 1.11 -7.38 -27.04
CA LEU A 364 2.18 -6.58 -27.60
C LEU A 364 3.17 -7.45 -28.41
N PRO A 365 3.89 -6.89 -29.38
CA PRO A 365 4.92 -7.63 -30.11
C PRO A 365 6.00 -8.19 -29.17
N VAL A 366 6.20 -9.51 -29.20
CA VAL A 366 7.18 -10.24 -28.37
C VAL A 366 8.62 -9.80 -28.65
N ALA A 367 8.92 -9.35 -29.87
CA ALA A 367 10.26 -9.02 -30.31
C ALA A 367 10.97 -7.96 -29.45
N GLU A 368 10.25 -7.01 -28.85
CA GLU A 368 10.85 -5.97 -27.99
C GLU A 368 11.16 -6.47 -26.56
N TYR A 369 10.54 -7.58 -26.15
CA TYR A 369 10.58 -8.11 -24.78
C TYR A 369 11.32 -9.45 -24.69
N GLY A 370 12.00 -9.84 -25.77
CA GLY A 370 12.79 -11.07 -25.81
C GLY A 370 14.03 -11.02 -24.90
N LEU A 371 14.62 -12.19 -24.67
CA LEU A 371 15.78 -12.34 -23.78
C LEU A 371 16.96 -11.45 -24.18
N GLY A 372 17.59 -10.85 -23.16
CA GLY A 372 18.79 -10.04 -23.32
C GLY A 372 18.59 -8.69 -24.01
N LYS A 373 17.36 -8.34 -24.42
CA LYS A 373 17.06 -7.03 -25.02
C LYS A 373 16.86 -5.95 -23.97
N ALA A 374 17.10 -4.71 -24.37
CA ALA A 374 16.76 -3.55 -23.56
C ALA A 374 15.24 -3.32 -23.64
N LEU A 375 14.57 -3.51 -22.51
CA LEU A 375 13.12 -3.38 -22.41
C LEU A 375 12.64 -1.96 -22.70
N PRO A 376 11.45 -1.80 -23.31
CA PRO A 376 10.84 -0.50 -23.49
C PRO A 376 10.48 0.14 -22.12
N PRO A 377 10.31 1.47 -22.05
CA PRO A 377 9.92 2.12 -20.81
C PRO A 377 8.58 1.61 -20.27
N HIS A 378 8.57 1.10 -19.04
CA HIS A 378 7.36 0.66 -18.34
C HIS A 378 6.56 1.88 -17.85
N LEU A 379 5.39 2.12 -18.45
CA LEU A 379 4.53 3.26 -18.11
C LEU A 379 3.55 2.89 -17.00
N SER A 380 3.32 3.84 -16.09
CA SER A 380 2.36 3.64 -15.00
C SER A 380 0.93 3.89 -15.51
N PRO A 381 0.01 2.92 -15.41
CA PRO A 381 -1.40 3.11 -15.78
C PRO A 381 -2.17 3.97 -14.75
N PHE A 382 -1.51 4.40 -13.67
CA PHE A 382 -2.09 5.23 -12.61
C PHE A 382 -1.89 6.74 -12.84
N VAL A 383 -1.08 7.11 -13.83
CA VAL A 383 -0.81 8.51 -14.17
C VAL A 383 -1.77 8.97 -15.26
N ASP A 384 -2.33 10.17 -15.10
CA ASP A 384 -3.08 10.83 -16.16
C ASP A 384 -2.14 11.76 -16.95
N ASP A 385 -1.56 11.20 -18.01
CA ASP A 385 -0.63 11.90 -18.90
C ASP A 385 -1.25 13.19 -19.50
N SER A 386 -2.59 13.23 -19.63
CA SER A 386 -3.32 14.38 -20.16
C SER A 386 -3.41 15.56 -19.17
N GLY A 387 -3.44 15.24 -17.86
CA GLY A 387 -3.46 16.20 -16.77
C GLY A 387 -2.06 16.71 -16.37
N GLU A 388 -1.01 15.91 -16.57
CA GLU A 388 0.37 16.26 -16.22
C GLU A 388 1.06 17.14 -17.28
N GLY A 389 0.50 17.25 -18.49
CA GLY A 389 0.99 18.14 -19.54
C GLY A 389 2.21 17.60 -20.30
N TYR A 390 2.62 16.36 -20.05
CA TYR A 390 3.64 15.65 -20.80
C TYR A 390 3.19 14.23 -21.10
N VAL A 391 3.11 13.86 -22.39
CA VAL A 391 2.79 12.51 -22.84
C VAL A 391 4.08 11.83 -23.30
N PRO A 392 4.56 10.78 -22.62
CA PRO A 392 5.75 10.04 -23.02
C PRO A 392 5.62 9.48 -24.45
N ASP A 393 6.72 9.45 -25.21
CA ASP A 393 6.68 8.97 -26.61
C ASP A 393 6.22 7.52 -26.73
N ARG A 394 6.55 6.66 -25.74
CA ARG A 394 6.06 5.28 -25.70
C ARG A 394 4.53 5.21 -25.58
N ARG A 395 3.87 6.16 -24.89
CA ARG A 395 2.40 6.20 -24.78
C ARG A 395 1.77 6.39 -26.16
N LYS A 396 2.32 7.30 -26.98
CA LYS A 396 1.86 7.54 -28.36
C LYS A 396 1.95 6.27 -29.22
N VAL A 397 3.09 5.56 -29.14
CA VAL A 397 3.31 4.31 -29.88
C VAL A 397 2.28 3.24 -29.47
N LEU A 398 2.00 3.12 -28.17
CA LEU A 398 1.01 2.16 -27.67
C LEU A 398 -0.41 2.54 -28.11
N ASP A 399 -0.78 3.81 -28.02
CA ASP A 399 -2.10 4.30 -28.44
C ASP A 399 -2.33 4.08 -29.95
N ASP A 400 -1.30 4.26 -30.78
CA ASP A 400 -1.33 3.97 -32.22
C ASP A 400 -1.52 2.46 -32.48
N MET A 401 -0.82 1.60 -31.72
CA MET A 401 -0.96 0.14 -31.82
C MET A 401 -2.35 -0.34 -31.41
N VAL A 402 -2.88 0.16 -30.29
CA VAL A 402 -4.23 -0.14 -29.80
C VAL A 402 -5.27 0.31 -30.83
N SER A 403 -5.12 1.50 -31.39
CA SER A 403 -6.01 2.03 -32.43
C SER A 403 -5.98 1.20 -33.71
N SER A 404 -4.79 0.76 -34.15
CA SER A 404 -4.62 -0.11 -35.33
C SER A 404 -5.27 -1.49 -35.13
N MET A 405 -5.12 -2.09 -33.95
CA MET A 405 -5.72 -3.38 -33.62
C MET A 405 -7.24 -3.29 -33.41
N ALA A 406 -7.73 -2.20 -32.83
CA ALA A 406 -9.17 -1.91 -32.75
C ALA A 406 -9.78 -1.71 -34.14
N GLY A 407 -9.07 -1.02 -35.05
CA GLY A 407 -9.46 -0.87 -36.45
C GLY A 407 -9.58 -2.21 -37.20
N LYS A 408 -8.69 -3.17 -36.92
CA LYS A 408 -8.77 -4.55 -37.48
C LYS A 408 -9.95 -5.36 -36.93
N LYS A 409 -10.29 -5.22 -35.64
CA LYS A 409 -11.50 -5.84 -35.06
C LYS A 409 -12.78 -5.29 -35.70
N ASN A 410 -12.81 -4.00 -36.02
CA ASN A 410 -13.96 -3.36 -36.67
C ASN A 410 -14.07 -3.64 -38.17
N ALA A 411 -12.97 -4.00 -38.86
CA ALA A 411 -12.99 -4.39 -40.27
C ALA A 411 -13.81 -5.68 -40.54
N SER A 412 -13.87 -6.60 -39.56
CA SER A 412 -14.74 -7.79 -39.65
C SER A 412 -16.24 -7.47 -39.51
N GLY A 413 -16.59 -6.32 -38.90
CA GLY A 413 -17.97 -5.83 -38.81
C GLY A 413 -18.38 -4.92 -39.97
N LEU A 414 -17.40 -4.34 -40.68
CA LEU A 414 -17.63 -3.38 -41.76
C LEU A 414 -18.30 -4.00 -42.99
N LEU A 415 -18.11 -5.30 -43.25
CA LEU A 415 -18.75 -6.00 -44.37
C LEU A 415 -20.27 -6.16 -44.25
N LYS A 416 -20.87 -5.87 -43.08
CA LYS A 416 -22.33 -5.99 -42.86
C LYS A 416 -23.04 -4.64 -42.66
N ALA A 417 -22.30 -3.54 -42.50
CA ALA A 417 -22.86 -2.22 -42.20
C ALA A 417 -22.78 -1.23 -43.38
N THR A 418 -22.10 -1.59 -44.48
CA THR A 418 -21.95 -0.75 -45.67
C THR A 418 -23.18 -0.66 -46.58
N ALA A 419 -24.32 -1.27 -46.19
CA ALA A 419 -25.57 -1.19 -46.94
C ALA A 419 -26.52 -0.07 -46.48
N ASP A 420 -26.39 0.47 -45.25
CA ASP A 420 -27.48 1.24 -44.62
C ASP A 420 -27.17 2.69 -44.21
N ALA A 421 -26.02 3.28 -44.55
CA ALA A 421 -25.64 4.60 -44.00
C ALA A 421 -25.19 5.64 -45.04
N MET A 422 -25.88 5.71 -46.19
CA MET A 422 -25.87 6.93 -47.02
C MET A 422 -27.07 7.79 -46.61
N ASN A 423 -26.89 8.74 -45.68
CA ASN A 423 -27.58 10.04 -45.62
C ASN A 423 -27.21 10.86 -44.37
N MET A 424 -27.18 12.18 -44.57
CA MET A 424 -27.13 13.29 -43.58
C MET A 424 -25.74 13.84 -43.20
N THR A 425 -25.13 14.55 -44.16
CA THR A 425 -24.24 15.69 -43.90
C THR A 425 -25.12 16.93 -43.68
N ASP A 426 -25.17 17.51 -42.46
CA ASP A 426 -25.51 18.94 -42.20
C ASP A 426 -25.45 19.39 -40.70
N GLU A 427 -24.69 18.75 -39.79
CA GLU A 427 -24.58 19.15 -38.36
C GLU A 427 -23.15 19.54 -37.90
N VAL A 428 -22.31 20.08 -38.80
CA VAL A 428 -20.87 20.27 -38.52
C VAL A 428 -20.52 21.67 -37.99
N ASP A 429 -21.33 22.70 -38.26
CA ASP A 429 -20.95 24.09 -37.95
C ASP A 429 -21.26 24.55 -36.51
N ASP A 430 -22.34 24.08 -35.88
CA ASP A 430 -22.70 24.53 -34.51
C ASP A 430 -21.78 23.95 -33.42
N ARG A 431 -21.15 22.79 -33.65
CA ARG A 431 -20.23 22.15 -32.68
C ARG A 431 -18.85 22.81 -32.62
N LEU A 432 -18.47 23.58 -33.63
CA LEU A 432 -17.16 24.23 -33.69
C LEU A 432 -17.11 25.48 -32.78
N ALA A 433 -18.20 26.24 -32.72
CA ALA A 433 -18.33 27.43 -31.88
C ALA A 433 -18.35 27.08 -30.37
N GLU A 434 -19.02 26.01 -29.98
CA GLU A 434 -19.05 25.55 -28.58
C GLU A 434 -17.68 25.05 -28.11
N ARG A 435 -16.91 24.41 -29.01
CA ARG A 435 -15.55 23.93 -28.75
C ARG A 435 -14.57 25.07 -28.50
N ASP A 436 -14.70 26.17 -29.25
CA ASP A 436 -13.79 27.30 -29.13
C ASP A 436 -14.10 28.16 -27.89
N TYR A 437 -15.38 28.30 -27.50
CA TYR A 437 -15.77 28.93 -26.22
C TYR A 437 -15.27 28.14 -25.00
N LEU A 438 -15.39 26.80 -25.03
CA LEU A 438 -14.88 25.93 -23.96
C LEU A 438 -13.34 25.95 -23.86
N ARG A 439 -12.63 26.21 -24.97
CA ARG A 439 -11.17 26.34 -24.99
C ARG A 439 -10.73 27.63 -24.31
N GLU A 440 -11.42 28.74 -24.56
CA GLU A 440 -11.09 30.06 -24.00
C GLU A 440 -11.34 30.09 -22.48
N MET A 441 -12.46 29.53 -22.02
CA MET A 441 -12.78 29.41 -20.59
C MET A 441 -11.79 28.52 -19.82
N LYS A 442 -11.29 27.45 -20.46
CA LYS A 442 -10.25 26.58 -19.88
C LYS A 442 -8.88 27.26 -19.81
N ALA A 443 -8.57 28.18 -20.72
CA ALA A 443 -7.32 28.94 -20.69
C ALA A 443 -7.29 29.93 -19.51
N GLU A 444 -8.40 30.60 -19.21
CA GLU A 444 -8.51 31.48 -18.03
C GLU A 444 -8.39 30.73 -16.70
N MET A 445 -8.98 29.53 -16.60
CA MET A 445 -8.86 28.69 -15.41
C MET A 445 -7.40 28.24 -15.18
N ARG A 446 -6.68 27.90 -16.25
CA ARG A 446 -5.25 27.54 -16.18
C ARG A 446 -4.36 28.68 -15.69
N HIS A 447 -4.67 29.92 -16.05
CA HIS A 447 -3.91 31.08 -15.55
C HIS A 447 -4.12 31.30 -14.05
N LYS A 448 -5.33 31.04 -13.52
CA LYS A 448 -5.61 31.11 -12.08
C LYS A 448 -4.92 29.97 -11.31
N GLU A 449 -4.96 28.76 -11.83
CA GLU A 449 -4.31 27.59 -11.22
C GLU A 449 -2.77 27.72 -11.21
N ALA A 450 -2.19 28.29 -12.27
CA ALA A 450 -0.74 28.55 -12.31
C ALA A 450 -0.31 29.61 -11.27
N ALA A 451 -1.12 30.64 -11.05
CA ALA A 451 -0.84 31.66 -10.03
C ALA A 451 -0.93 31.09 -8.61
N GLU A 452 -1.88 30.19 -8.33
CA GLU A 452 -2.00 29.51 -7.04
C GLU A 452 -0.82 28.57 -6.77
N ARG A 453 -0.35 27.82 -7.78
CA ARG A 453 0.82 26.93 -7.66
C ARG A 453 2.12 27.67 -7.38
N ILE A 454 2.31 28.86 -7.94
CA ILE A 454 3.49 29.70 -7.65
C ILE A 454 3.46 30.16 -6.19
N ASN A 455 2.30 30.59 -5.69
CA ASN A 455 2.14 31.02 -4.30
C ASN A 455 2.35 29.84 -3.32
N GLU A 456 1.86 28.65 -3.64
CA GLU A 456 2.11 27.44 -2.83
C GLU A 456 3.58 27.03 -2.81
N ALA A 457 4.30 27.15 -3.94
CA ALA A 457 5.72 26.86 -4.03
C ALA A 457 6.56 27.85 -3.20
N GLU A 458 6.21 29.14 -3.23
CA GLU A 458 6.86 30.17 -2.42
C GLU A 458 6.65 29.93 -0.91
N GLN A 459 5.42 29.62 -0.49
CA GLN A 459 5.12 29.30 0.90
C GLN A 459 5.83 28.02 1.38
N LYS A 460 5.99 27.02 0.51
CA LYS A 460 6.71 25.78 0.83
C LYS A 460 8.21 26.04 1.00
N ALA A 461 8.81 26.83 0.12
CA ALA A 461 10.22 27.22 0.22
C ALA A 461 10.50 28.04 1.49
N GLU A 462 9.57 28.89 1.92
CA GLU A 462 9.70 29.67 3.15
C GLU A 462 9.63 28.78 4.40
N ARG A 463 8.71 27.81 4.43
CA ARG A 463 8.62 26.82 5.53
C ARG A 463 9.86 25.94 5.62
N GLU A 464 10.43 25.52 4.50
CA GLU A 464 11.67 24.73 4.48
C GLU A 464 12.87 25.52 5.04
N LYS A 465 12.97 26.81 4.71
CA LYS A 465 13.99 27.71 5.30
C LYS A 465 13.81 27.89 6.81
N GLU A 466 12.56 28.01 7.29
CA GLU A 466 12.27 28.16 8.71
C GLU A 466 12.59 26.88 9.51
N VAL A 467 12.28 25.70 8.94
CA VAL A 467 12.62 24.40 9.54
C VAL A 467 14.13 24.20 9.62
N ALA A 468 14.87 24.56 8.57
CA ALA A 468 16.33 24.48 8.56
C ALA A 468 16.96 25.40 9.62
N LYS A 469 16.49 26.65 9.72
CA LYS A 469 16.96 27.61 10.73
C LYS A 469 16.71 27.11 12.16
N ARG A 470 15.53 26.55 12.42
CA ARG A 470 15.17 26.00 13.74
C ARG A 470 15.95 24.74 14.10
N ALA A 471 16.40 23.96 13.09
CA ALA A 471 17.28 22.82 13.30
C ALA A 471 18.70 23.27 13.67
N GLU A 472 19.22 24.33 13.05
CA GLU A 472 20.50 24.94 13.40
C GLU A 472 20.48 25.54 14.81
N GLU A 473 19.43 26.29 15.18
CA GLU A 473 19.28 26.86 16.53
C GLU A 473 19.28 25.77 17.61
N LYS A 474 18.53 24.68 17.39
CA LYS A 474 18.52 23.52 18.32
C LYS A 474 19.88 22.82 18.41
N ALA A 475 20.62 22.74 17.31
CA ALA A 475 21.95 22.15 17.30
C ALA A 475 22.94 23.02 18.10
N GLN A 476 22.84 24.35 17.96
CA GLN A 476 23.63 25.31 18.74
C GLN A 476 23.29 25.24 20.23
N GLU A 477 22.02 25.28 20.61
CA GLU A 477 21.59 25.15 22.03
C GLU A 477 22.09 23.84 22.67
N LYS A 478 22.04 22.72 21.93
CA LYS A 478 22.54 21.43 22.41
C LYS A 478 24.06 21.45 22.60
N MET A 479 24.79 22.11 21.72
CA MET A 479 26.24 22.26 21.83
C MET A 479 26.62 23.17 23.00
N GLU A 480 25.88 24.25 23.24
CA GLU A 480 26.06 25.13 24.40
C GLU A 480 25.73 24.45 25.72
N LEU A 481 24.65 23.66 25.77
CA LEU A 481 24.28 22.86 26.94
C LEU A 481 25.35 21.80 27.26
N GLN A 482 25.97 21.19 26.23
CA GLN A 482 27.09 20.28 26.43
C GLN A 482 28.35 21.01 26.95
N LYS A 483 28.58 22.25 26.52
CA LYS A 483 29.68 23.08 27.02
C LYS A 483 29.47 23.51 28.48
N SER A 484 28.23 23.81 28.90
CA SER A 484 27.91 24.21 30.27
C SER A 484 28.01 23.07 31.29
N MET A 485 27.97 21.81 30.82
CA MET A 485 28.10 20.60 31.64
C MET A 485 29.56 20.19 31.92
N LEU A 486 30.54 20.91 31.38
CA LEU A 486 31.97 20.61 31.58
C LEU A 486 32.52 21.21 32.88
N SER A 487 33.43 20.47 33.53
CA SER A 487 34.20 20.98 34.67
C SER A 487 35.00 22.25 34.29
N LYS A 488 35.14 23.20 35.22
CA LYS A 488 35.79 24.52 35.00
C LYS A 488 37.18 24.43 34.34
N LYS A 489 37.94 23.37 34.62
CA LYS A 489 39.25 23.12 33.98
C LYS A 489 39.11 22.76 32.49
N HIS A 490 38.13 21.93 32.13
CA HIS A 490 37.88 21.53 30.74
C HIS A 490 37.24 22.65 29.92
N ALA A 491 36.35 23.45 30.52
CA ALA A 491 35.79 24.64 29.86
C ALA A 491 36.89 25.65 29.46
N LYS A 492 37.88 25.87 30.35
CA LYS A 492 39.01 26.77 30.05
C LYS A 492 39.93 26.22 28.95
N LEU A 493 40.15 24.91 28.91
CA LEU A 493 40.90 24.27 27.82
C LEU A 493 40.17 24.38 26.48
N LEU A 494 38.85 24.13 26.47
CA LEU A 494 38.03 24.23 25.27
C LEU A 494 38.05 25.65 24.68
N SER A 495 37.90 26.68 25.52
CA SER A 495 37.96 28.08 25.07
C SER A 495 39.31 28.44 24.42
N ARG A 496 40.43 27.90 24.92
CA ARG A 496 41.76 28.07 24.32
C ARG A 496 41.89 27.36 22.97
N ILE A 497 41.32 26.16 22.85
CA ILE A 497 41.31 25.41 21.59
C ILE A 497 40.45 26.14 20.55
N GLU A 498 39.29 26.67 20.95
CA GLU A 498 38.40 27.44 20.08
C GLU A 498 39.06 28.74 19.61
N PHE A 499 39.71 29.49 20.51
CA PHE A 499 40.48 30.68 20.15
C PHE A 499 41.63 30.36 19.17
N GLY A 500 42.33 29.23 19.40
CA GLY A 500 43.38 28.74 18.50
C GLY A 500 42.86 28.36 17.11
N LYS A 501 41.69 27.70 17.04
CA LYS A 501 41.03 27.37 15.76
C LYS A 501 40.57 28.64 15.04
N ALA A 502 39.87 29.55 15.71
CA ALA A 502 39.39 30.80 15.12
C ALA A 502 40.54 31.64 14.54
N SER A 503 41.68 31.71 15.22
CA SER A 503 42.88 32.41 14.71
C SER A 503 43.47 31.73 13.46
N ARG A 504 43.46 30.39 13.41
CA ARG A 504 43.91 29.63 12.22
C ARG A 504 42.97 29.80 11.05
N ASP A 505 41.66 29.76 11.29
CA ASP A 505 40.64 29.91 10.26
C ASP A 505 40.64 31.33 9.67
N GLN A 506 40.81 32.36 10.49
CA GLN A 506 41.01 33.73 10.00
C GLN A 506 42.28 33.88 9.15
N LYS A 507 43.39 33.23 9.54
CA LYS A 507 44.61 33.22 8.72
C LYS A 507 44.42 32.47 7.40
N ALA A 508 43.71 31.34 7.43
CA ALA A 508 43.37 30.57 6.24
C ALA A 508 42.46 31.37 5.29
N ALA A 509 41.44 32.05 5.82
CA ALA A 509 40.55 32.92 5.04
C ALA A 509 41.31 34.11 4.41
N LYS A 510 42.23 34.74 5.16
CA LYS A 510 43.10 35.80 4.60
C LYS A 510 44.02 35.26 3.51
N LEU A 511 44.53 34.03 3.64
CA LEU A 511 45.35 33.37 2.62
C LEU A 511 44.53 33.02 1.37
N THR A 512 43.30 32.52 1.50
CA THR A 512 42.43 32.22 0.35
C THR A 512 42.00 33.49 -0.37
N GLN A 513 41.73 34.57 0.38
CA GLN A 513 41.44 35.89 -0.19
C GLN A 513 42.65 36.46 -0.94
N LYS A 514 43.85 36.44 -0.33
CA LYS A 514 45.09 36.83 -1.03
C LYS A 514 45.38 35.98 -2.26
N LYS A 515 45.07 34.68 -2.23
CA LYS A 515 45.24 33.77 -3.38
C LYS A 515 44.25 34.10 -4.51
N LYS A 516 43.00 34.49 -4.18
CA LYS A 516 42.03 34.99 -5.16
C LYS A 516 42.46 36.32 -5.78
N GLU A 517 42.95 37.25 -4.96
CA GLU A 517 43.46 38.55 -5.42
C GLU A 517 44.73 38.41 -6.29
N ALA A 518 45.64 37.50 -5.93
CA ALA A 518 46.83 37.20 -6.74
C ALA A 518 46.49 36.55 -8.08
N LYS A 519 45.52 35.62 -8.11
CA LYS A 519 45.00 35.05 -9.37
C LYS A 519 44.33 36.10 -10.25
N ALA A 520 43.61 37.05 -9.66
CA ALA A 520 42.98 38.15 -10.40
C ALA A 520 44.00 39.15 -10.98
N LYS A 521 45.17 39.32 -10.34
CA LYS A 521 46.27 40.16 -10.85
C LYS A 521 47.16 39.47 -11.89
N ALA A 522 47.28 38.14 -11.86
CA ALA A 522 48.05 37.37 -12.83
C ALA A 522 47.28 37.05 -14.13
N GLY A 523 45.98 37.39 -14.19
CA GLY A 523 45.13 37.23 -15.37
C GLY A 523 44.85 38.52 -16.13
N LYS A 524 45.70 39.55 -16.00
CA LYS A 524 45.68 40.77 -16.80
C LYS A 524 46.91 40.85 -17.69
#